data_AF-A0A9Q4L3Z0-F1
#
_entry.id   AF-A0A9Q4L3Z0-F1
#
_cell.length_a   1.000
_cell.length_b   1.000
_cell.length_c   1.000
_cell.angle_alpha   90.00
_cell.angle_beta   90.00
_cell.angle_gamma   90.00
#
_symmetry.space_group_name_H-M   'P 1'
#
loop_
_entity.id
_entity.type
_entity.pdbx_description
1 polymer ?
#
loop_
_entity_poly.entity_id
_entity_poly.type
_entity_poly.pdbx_seq_one_letter_code
_entity_poly.pdbx_strand_id
1 'polypeptide(L)'
;MTELNRRTYLKSAGIATAGTIGLAGCTGANAATGTLATQVTDQPGDIADFESCIVTIQGIWVKPSGDGSDGEDAEATDNETDDQQDGNETVDEQDESDVDESDGREYHEFDEPQEADLVQLQNGNTQLVDERELEAGAYEFLQLDVTGVEGVLEDGGEADVGTPGNAPLQFKHRFEIREDQTTTFLGDFTPVRRGQTERYLLQPVANGTQVEYEDATQDDG
;
A
#
# COMPACT_ATOMS: atom_id res chain seq x y z
N MET A 1 6.77 -27.64 57.15
CA MET A 1 5.39 -27.80 57.66
C MET A 1 4.75 -26.44 57.53
N THR A 2 3.69 -26.41 56.74
CA THR A 2 2.99 -25.27 56.12
C THR A 2 2.30 -24.36 57.13
N GLU A 3 2.25 -23.05 56.84
CA GLU A 3 1.14 -22.10 57.06
C GLU A 3 1.62 -20.68 56.70
N LEU A 4 1.35 -20.19 55.48
CA LEU A 4 0.18 -19.40 55.04
C LEU A 4 0.11 -17.93 55.55
N ASN A 5 -0.06 -17.05 54.56
CA ASN A 5 -0.68 -15.72 54.56
C ASN A 5 0.12 -14.46 54.94
N ARG A 6 0.49 -13.71 53.88
CA ARG A 6 0.75 -12.26 53.91
C ARG A 6 0.30 -11.60 52.60
N ARG A 7 -0.99 -11.65 52.25
CA ARG A 7 -1.53 -10.75 51.22
C ARG A 7 -2.82 -10.12 51.72
N THR A 8 -2.58 -9.04 52.45
CA THR A 8 -3.51 -8.06 52.99
C THR A 8 -3.51 -6.87 52.03
N TYR A 9 -4.71 -6.39 51.67
CA TYR A 9 -5.03 -5.07 51.11
C TYR A 9 -4.49 -4.80 49.68
N LEU A 10 -5.34 -4.45 48.71
CA LEU A 10 -6.17 -3.25 48.74
C LEU A 10 -7.57 -3.49 48.15
N LYS A 11 -8.57 -3.16 48.96
CA LYS A 11 -9.93 -2.84 48.54
C LYS A 11 -9.96 -1.36 48.11
N SER A 12 -10.79 -1.10 47.10
CA SER A 12 -11.59 0.13 46.89
C SER A 12 -10.88 1.46 46.68
N ALA A 13 -11.10 2.04 45.50
CA ALA A 13 -11.79 3.33 45.37
C ALA A 13 -12.17 3.56 43.91
N GLY A 14 -13.46 3.43 43.59
CA GLY A 14 -14.02 4.05 42.40
C GLY A 14 -13.96 5.56 42.56
N ILE A 15 -13.32 6.23 41.61
CA ILE A 15 -13.36 7.69 41.47
C ILE A 15 -14.15 7.98 40.19
N ALA A 16 -15.42 8.33 40.36
CA ALA A 16 -16.17 9.02 39.33
C ALA A 16 -15.78 10.50 39.40
N THR A 17 -14.82 10.91 38.56
CA THR A 17 -14.49 12.32 38.38
C THR A 17 -15.24 12.83 37.15
N ALA A 18 -16.31 13.60 37.38
CA ALA A 18 -16.86 14.50 36.38
C ALA A 18 -15.83 15.61 36.16
N GLY A 19 -15.08 15.53 35.06
CA GLY A 19 -14.07 16.50 34.65
C GLY A 19 -14.53 17.23 33.39
N THR A 20 -14.60 18.54 33.50
CA THR A 20 -14.93 19.53 32.46
C THR A 20 -14.14 19.34 31.17
N ILE A 21 -14.85 19.44 30.04
CA ILE A 21 -14.30 19.60 28.69
C ILE A 21 -13.33 20.78 28.67
N GLY A 22 -12.12 20.50 28.21
CA GLY A 22 -11.05 21.47 28.05
C GLY A 22 -9.92 20.86 27.23
N LEU A 23 -10.20 20.41 26.02
CA LEU A 23 -9.18 20.00 25.05
C LEU A 23 -8.66 21.27 24.37
N ALA A 24 -7.72 21.94 25.05
CA ALA A 24 -6.81 22.86 24.40
C ALA A 24 -5.70 22.03 23.75
N GLY A 25 -5.47 22.25 22.45
CA GLY A 25 -4.37 21.74 21.60
C GLY A 25 -3.44 20.69 22.20
N CYS A 26 -3.66 19.43 21.86
CA CYS A 26 -2.72 18.34 22.09
C CYS A 26 -1.58 18.41 21.06
N THR A 27 -0.65 19.35 21.19
CA THR A 27 0.68 19.16 20.61
C THR A 27 1.44 18.20 21.54
N GLY A 28 1.30 16.88 21.32
CA GLY A 28 2.03 15.87 22.11
C GLY A 28 1.28 14.58 22.47
N ALA A 29 0.16 14.26 21.83
CA ALA A 29 -0.23 12.86 21.72
C ALA A 29 0.60 12.28 20.58
N ASN A 30 1.36 11.21 20.81
CA ASN A 30 1.88 10.43 19.69
C ASN A 30 0.66 10.02 18.86
N ALA A 31 0.68 10.32 17.56
CA ALA A 31 -0.30 9.74 16.67
C ALA A 31 -0.23 8.22 16.86
N ALA A 32 -1.40 7.57 16.96
CA ALA A 32 -1.44 6.12 16.91
C ALA A 32 -0.75 5.68 15.62
N THR A 33 0.03 4.61 15.66
CA THR A 33 0.76 4.11 14.48
C THR A 33 0.38 2.66 14.19
N GLY A 34 0.46 2.29 12.92
CA GLY A 34 0.35 0.91 12.46
C GLY A 34 1.42 0.62 11.43
N THR A 35 1.57 -0.66 11.09
CA THR A 35 2.55 -1.10 10.10
C THR A 35 1.90 -1.16 8.72
N LEU A 36 2.53 -0.54 7.72
CA LEU A 36 2.22 -0.74 6.31
C LEU A 36 3.29 -1.67 5.71
N ALA A 37 2.86 -2.83 5.23
CA ALA A 37 3.68 -3.75 4.44
C ALA A 37 3.27 -3.61 2.97
N THR A 38 4.16 -3.10 2.13
CA THR A 38 3.91 -2.93 0.69
C THR A 38 4.48 -4.11 -0.06
N GLN A 39 3.63 -4.86 -0.74
CA GLN A 39 4.01 -5.96 -1.62
C GLN A 39 3.67 -5.64 -3.07
N VAL A 40 4.41 -6.25 -3.99
CA VAL A 40 4.18 -6.13 -5.42
C VAL A 40 3.98 -7.49 -6.07
N THR A 41 3.16 -7.53 -7.13
CA THR A 41 2.92 -8.68 -7.98
C THR A 41 2.68 -8.23 -9.42
N ASP A 42 2.69 -9.19 -10.35
CA ASP A 42 2.37 -8.97 -11.76
C ASP A 42 1.27 -9.94 -12.18
N GLN A 43 0.11 -9.39 -12.54
CA GLN A 43 -0.95 -10.09 -13.25
C GLN A 43 -0.72 -10.10 -14.76
N PRO A 44 -1.37 -11.03 -15.49
CA PRO A 44 -1.12 -11.21 -16.91
C PRO A 44 -1.36 -9.92 -17.72
N GLY A 45 -0.32 -9.50 -18.43
CA GLY A 45 -0.33 -8.44 -19.43
C GLY A 45 0.56 -8.84 -20.61
N ASP A 46 1.40 -7.91 -21.08
CA ASP A 46 2.41 -8.20 -22.10
C ASP A 46 3.75 -8.64 -21.48
N ILE A 47 3.78 -8.95 -20.17
CA ILE A 47 4.95 -9.48 -19.46
C ILE A 47 5.49 -10.78 -20.08
N ALA A 48 4.65 -11.54 -20.79
CA ALA A 48 5.04 -12.77 -21.48
C ALA A 48 6.05 -12.52 -22.61
N ASP A 49 6.19 -11.28 -23.09
CA ASP A 49 7.21 -10.91 -24.08
C ASP A 49 8.63 -10.84 -23.48
N PHE A 50 8.76 -10.86 -22.14
CA PHE A 50 10.00 -10.61 -21.41
C PHE A 50 10.67 -11.89 -20.90
N GLU A 51 11.99 -11.97 -21.08
CA GLU A 51 12.87 -12.90 -20.36
C GLU A 51 13.10 -12.42 -18.91
N SER A 52 13.24 -11.11 -18.72
CA SER A 52 13.33 -10.45 -17.41
C SER A 52 12.79 -9.02 -17.48
N CYS A 53 12.10 -8.57 -16.43
CA CYS A 53 11.63 -7.20 -16.32
C CYS A 53 11.86 -6.69 -14.91
N ILE A 54 13.05 -6.14 -14.66
CA ILE A 54 13.50 -5.69 -13.34
C ILE A 54 13.05 -4.24 -13.14
N VAL A 55 12.28 -4.01 -12.09
CA VAL A 55 11.77 -2.69 -11.72
C VAL A 55 12.46 -2.23 -10.44
N THR A 56 13.06 -1.04 -10.48
CA THR A 56 13.72 -0.42 -9.33
C THR A 56 12.81 0.59 -8.67
N ILE A 57 12.49 0.37 -7.39
CA ILE A 57 11.58 1.19 -6.59
C ILE A 57 12.39 1.87 -5.49
N GLN A 58 12.33 3.20 -5.41
CA GLN A 58 13.10 3.99 -4.43
C GLN A 58 12.28 4.35 -3.18
N GLY A 59 10.96 4.38 -3.28
CA GLY A 59 10.11 4.80 -2.18
C GLY A 59 8.64 4.67 -2.52
N ILE A 60 7.80 5.13 -1.59
CA ILE A 60 6.36 5.24 -1.80
C ILE A 60 5.85 6.62 -1.42
N TRP A 61 4.78 7.02 -2.10
CA TRP A 61 3.95 8.15 -1.73
C TRP A 61 2.62 7.63 -1.19
N VAL A 62 2.18 8.18 -0.06
CA VAL A 62 0.87 7.91 0.51
C VAL A 62 0.14 9.22 0.74
N LYS A 63 -1.19 9.24 0.62
CA LYS A 63 -1.99 10.45 0.87
C LYS A 63 -3.02 10.18 1.96
N PRO A 64 -2.86 10.76 3.16
CA PRO A 64 -3.90 10.73 4.18
C PRO A 64 -5.18 11.40 3.65
N SER A 65 -6.35 10.83 3.93
CA SER A 65 -7.66 11.32 3.44
C SER A 65 -8.13 12.64 4.10
N GLY A 66 -7.37 13.19 5.04
CA GLY A 66 -7.70 14.42 5.78
C GLY A 66 -8.69 14.18 6.94
N ASP A 67 -8.24 14.59 8.13
CA ASP A 67 -8.90 14.58 9.46
C ASP A 67 -9.37 13.21 10.00
N GLY A 68 -8.47 12.58 10.77
CA GLY A 68 -8.82 11.50 11.69
C GLY A 68 -9.71 12.02 12.82
N SER A 69 -11.00 11.75 12.75
CA SER A 69 -11.92 11.51 13.87
C SER A 69 -13.35 11.62 13.36
N ASP A 70 -13.88 10.54 12.78
CA ASP A 70 -15.22 10.06 13.12
C ASP A 70 -15.37 8.67 12.51
N GLY A 71 -15.37 7.66 13.37
CA GLY A 71 -15.85 6.33 13.02
C GLY A 71 -17.35 6.40 12.79
N GLU A 72 -17.76 6.90 11.62
CA GLU A 72 -19.13 6.83 11.12
C GLU A 72 -19.08 6.62 9.60
N ASP A 73 -19.45 5.39 9.22
CA ASP A 73 -19.71 4.87 7.89
C ASP A 73 -18.51 4.64 6.95
N ALA A 74 -18.09 3.37 6.91
CA ALA A 74 -17.44 2.76 5.76
C ALA A 74 -18.41 2.75 4.57
N GLU A 75 -18.60 3.90 3.94
CA GLU A 75 -19.08 3.94 2.56
C GLU A 75 -17.87 3.61 1.68
N ALA A 76 -17.62 2.31 1.54
CA ALA A 76 -16.93 1.78 0.39
C ALA A 76 -17.53 2.49 -0.83
N THR A 77 -16.78 3.42 -1.41
CA THR A 77 -17.15 4.00 -2.69
C THR A 77 -16.88 2.89 -3.68
N ASP A 78 -17.87 2.01 -3.79
CA ASP A 78 -18.00 1.04 -4.84
C ASP A 78 -18.02 1.84 -6.12
N ASN A 79 -16.86 1.90 -6.77
CA ASN A 79 -16.74 2.45 -8.09
C ASN A 79 -17.28 1.38 -9.04
N GLU A 80 -18.58 1.05 -8.90
CA GLU A 80 -19.33 0.26 -9.88
C GLU A 80 -19.43 1.12 -11.13
N THR A 81 -18.38 1.06 -11.94
CA THR A 81 -18.55 1.28 -13.37
C THR A 81 -19.30 0.06 -13.85
N ASP A 82 -20.62 0.19 -14.01
CA ASP A 82 -21.50 -0.77 -14.69
C ASP A 82 -21.05 -0.89 -16.16
N ASP A 83 -20.01 -1.69 -16.39
CA ASP A 83 -19.65 -2.23 -17.68
C ASP A 83 -19.73 -3.75 -17.61
N GLN A 84 -20.90 -4.25 -18.00
CA GLN A 84 -21.11 -5.66 -18.30
C GLN A 84 -20.21 -6.13 -19.45
N GLN A 85 -19.00 -6.65 -19.17
CA GLN A 85 -18.39 -7.67 -20.05
C GLN A 85 -17.19 -8.38 -19.43
N ASP A 86 -17.34 -9.71 -19.26
CA ASP A 86 -16.31 -10.75 -19.21
C ASP A 86 -15.22 -10.65 -18.13
N GLY A 87 -14.86 -11.79 -17.53
CA GLY A 87 -13.76 -11.91 -16.56
C GLY A 87 -12.39 -11.69 -17.20
N ASN A 88 -12.14 -10.47 -17.65
CA ASN A 88 -10.89 -9.99 -18.20
C ASN A 88 -10.28 -8.99 -17.22
N GLU A 89 -9.09 -9.32 -16.71
CA GLU A 89 -8.32 -8.44 -15.85
C GLU A 89 -8.19 -7.06 -16.52
N THR A 90 -8.51 -6.00 -15.79
CA THR A 90 -8.63 -4.65 -16.34
C THR A 90 -7.40 -3.87 -15.93
N VAL A 91 -6.55 -3.59 -16.90
CA VAL A 91 -5.42 -2.68 -16.72
C VAL A 91 -5.97 -1.26 -16.63
N ASP A 92 -5.62 -0.54 -15.56
CA ASP A 92 -5.93 0.87 -15.41
C ASP A 92 -4.93 1.67 -16.25
N GLU A 93 -5.27 1.93 -17.52
CA GLU A 93 -4.44 2.77 -18.36
C GLU A 93 -4.35 4.20 -17.77
N GLN A 94 -3.20 4.51 -17.17
CA GLN A 94 -2.86 5.84 -16.67
C GLN A 94 -1.95 6.58 -17.65
N ASP A 95 -2.21 7.87 -17.82
CA ASP A 95 -1.29 8.84 -18.40
C ASP A 95 -0.87 9.88 -17.33
N GLU A 96 0.03 10.80 -17.68
CA GLU A 96 0.55 11.85 -16.77
C GLU A 96 -0.53 12.64 -16.04
N SER A 97 -1.67 12.88 -16.71
CA SER A 97 -2.78 13.64 -16.13
C SER A 97 -3.62 12.87 -15.12
N ASP A 98 -3.49 11.54 -15.07
CA ASP A 98 -4.28 10.67 -14.21
C ASP A 98 -3.66 10.45 -12.84
N VAL A 99 -2.36 10.74 -12.70
CA VAL A 99 -1.63 10.65 -11.44
C VAL A 99 -1.95 11.87 -10.57
N ASP A 100 -2.39 11.61 -9.34
CA ASP A 100 -2.63 12.64 -8.34
C ASP A 100 -1.28 13.13 -7.83
N GLU A 101 -0.88 14.31 -8.32
CA GLU A 101 0.32 15.01 -7.88
C GLU A 101 0.08 16.11 -6.83
N SER A 102 -1.12 16.17 -6.25
CA SER A 102 -1.52 17.25 -5.35
C SER A 102 -0.70 17.31 -4.06
N ASP A 103 -0.69 18.51 -3.46
CA ASP A 103 -0.14 18.73 -2.13
C ASP A 103 -0.90 17.88 -1.09
N GLY A 104 -0.17 17.34 -0.11
CA GLY A 104 -0.74 16.50 0.96
C GLY A 104 -0.36 15.02 0.88
N ARG A 105 0.29 14.60 -0.21
CA ARG A 105 1.04 13.33 -0.24
C ARG A 105 2.26 13.43 0.65
N GLU A 106 2.55 12.35 1.35
CA GLU A 106 3.77 12.14 2.10
C GLU A 106 4.66 11.16 1.36
N TYR A 107 5.91 11.55 1.14
CA TYR A 107 6.92 10.67 0.58
C TYR A 107 7.66 9.97 1.70
N HIS A 108 7.84 8.65 1.56
CA HIS A 108 8.90 8.00 2.30
C HIS A 108 9.74 7.06 1.45
N GLU A 109 11.01 7.44 1.42
CA GLU A 109 12.13 6.77 0.77
C GLU A 109 12.46 5.47 1.50
N PHE A 110 12.87 4.45 0.75
CA PHE A 110 13.41 3.22 1.30
C PHE A 110 14.84 3.42 1.79
N ASP A 111 15.25 2.62 2.78
CA ASP A 111 16.65 2.60 3.22
C ASP A 111 17.60 2.29 2.04
N GLU A 112 17.17 1.37 1.17
CA GLU A 112 17.84 0.98 -0.06
C GLU A 112 16.78 0.76 -1.16
N PRO A 113 17.03 1.17 -2.42
CA PRO A 113 16.13 0.86 -3.52
C PRO A 113 15.89 -0.64 -3.62
N GLN A 114 14.64 -1.04 -3.85
CA GLN A 114 14.27 -2.43 -4.03
C GLN A 114 14.12 -2.77 -5.52
N GLU A 115 14.58 -3.95 -5.90
CA GLU A 115 14.45 -4.47 -7.26
C GLU A 115 13.47 -5.64 -7.28
N ALA A 116 12.50 -5.59 -8.18
CA ALA A 116 11.50 -6.63 -8.37
C ALA A 116 11.50 -7.08 -9.83
N ASP A 117 11.76 -8.36 -10.08
CA ASP A 117 11.64 -8.95 -11.42
C ASP A 117 10.21 -9.45 -11.64
N LEU A 118 9.43 -8.70 -12.42
CA LEU A 118 8.01 -8.98 -12.65
C LEU A 118 7.79 -10.37 -13.27
N VAL A 119 8.75 -10.88 -14.05
CA VAL A 119 8.66 -12.24 -14.61
C VAL A 119 8.62 -13.30 -13.51
N GLN A 120 9.27 -13.06 -12.37
CA GLN A 120 9.24 -13.96 -11.21
C GLN A 120 7.99 -13.79 -10.34
N LEU A 121 7.29 -12.66 -10.47
CA LEU A 121 6.14 -12.29 -9.64
C LEU A 121 4.77 -12.66 -10.25
N GLN A 122 4.79 -13.42 -11.35
CA GLN A 122 3.58 -13.97 -11.94
C GLN A 122 2.97 -15.11 -11.11
N ASN A 123 1.70 -15.43 -11.39
CA ASN A 123 0.98 -16.59 -10.85
C ASN A 123 0.78 -16.57 -9.31
N GLY A 124 0.58 -15.38 -8.74
CA GLY A 124 0.33 -15.21 -7.31
C GLY A 124 1.60 -15.20 -6.46
N ASN A 125 2.78 -15.12 -7.08
CA ASN A 125 4.00 -14.79 -6.37
C ASN A 125 4.02 -13.30 -6.04
N THR A 126 4.45 -12.96 -4.83
CA THR A 126 4.55 -11.58 -4.36
C THR A 126 5.94 -11.31 -3.80
N GLN A 127 6.34 -10.04 -3.80
CA GLN A 127 7.57 -9.58 -3.16
C GLN A 127 7.28 -8.39 -2.26
N LEU A 128 7.75 -8.46 -1.00
CA LEU A 128 7.76 -7.32 -0.09
C LEU A 128 8.82 -6.32 -0.55
N VAL A 129 8.40 -5.07 -0.79
CA VAL A 129 9.30 -3.97 -1.20
C VAL A 129 9.50 -2.95 -0.08
N ASP A 130 8.63 -2.94 0.92
CA ASP A 130 8.75 -2.03 2.05
C ASP A 130 7.90 -2.51 3.22
N GLU A 131 8.39 -2.28 4.44
CA GLU A 131 7.63 -2.44 5.67
C GLU A 131 8.01 -1.29 6.61
N ARG A 132 7.02 -0.52 7.05
CA ARG A 132 7.25 0.66 7.89
C ARG A 132 6.09 0.98 8.82
N GLU A 133 6.39 1.72 9.88
CA GLU A 133 5.38 2.31 10.75
C GLU A 133 4.93 3.67 10.22
N LEU A 134 3.62 3.86 10.07
CA LEU A 134 2.99 5.12 9.65
C LEU A 134 1.87 5.51 10.61
N GLU A 135 1.43 6.76 10.54
CA GLU A 135 0.29 7.24 11.32
C GLU A 135 -0.97 6.44 10.96
N ALA A 136 -1.69 5.97 11.98
CA ALA A 136 -2.95 5.28 11.81
C ALA A 136 -4.00 6.25 11.26
N GLY A 137 -4.76 5.80 10.27
CA GLY A 137 -5.74 6.61 9.57
C GLY A 137 -6.10 6.06 8.20
N ALA A 138 -7.05 6.72 7.53
CA ALA A 138 -7.47 6.38 6.17
C ALA A 138 -6.60 7.10 5.14
N TYR A 139 -6.21 6.36 4.09
CA TYR A 139 -5.38 6.81 3.00
C TYR A 139 -6.12 6.68 1.66
N GLU A 140 -5.96 7.68 0.80
CA GLU A 140 -6.68 7.75 -0.48
C GLU A 140 -6.10 6.80 -1.54
N PHE A 141 -4.78 6.65 -1.55
CA PHE A 141 -4.03 5.85 -2.51
C PHE A 141 -2.60 5.62 -2.03
N LEU A 142 -1.91 4.69 -2.72
CA LEU A 142 -0.47 4.46 -2.64
C LEU A 142 0.14 4.68 -4.02
N GLN A 143 1.34 5.26 -4.09
CA GLN A 143 2.11 5.35 -5.33
C GLN A 143 3.51 4.78 -5.13
N LEU A 144 3.99 3.97 -6.07
CA LEU A 144 5.37 3.48 -6.09
C LEU A 144 6.26 4.45 -6.88
N ASP A 145 7.34 4.91 -6.26
CA ASP A 145 8.37 5.71 -6.94
C ASP A 145 9.33 4.80 -7.70
N VAL A 146 8.99 4.53 -8.96
CA VAL A 146 9.81 3.73 -9.87
C VAL A 146 10.84 4.61 -10.55
N THR A 147 12.10 4.28 -10.35
CA THR A 147 13.24 5.08 -10.82
C THR A 147 13.95 4.48 -12.03
N GLY A 148 13.68 3.20 -12.31
CA GLY A 148 14.28 2.48 -13.43
C GLY A 148 13.52 1.20 -13.73
N VAL A 149 13.55 0.83 -15.02
CA VAL A 149 13.07 -0.47 -15.49
C VAL A 149 14.07 -1.02 -16.49
N GLU A 150 14.54 -2.24 -16.25
CA GLU A 150 15.43 -2.98 -17.14
C GLU A 150 14.66 -4.18 -17.72
N GLY A 151 14.20 -4.02 -18.97
CA GLY A 151 13.44 -5.03 -19.70
C GLY A 151 14.29 -5.76 -20.75
N VAL A 152 14.35 -7.08 -20.66
CA VAL A 152 14.95 -7.95 -21.68
C VAL A 152 13.84 -8.83 -22.25
N LEU A 153 13.66 -8.80 -23.57
CA LEU A 153 12.68 -9.59 -24.31
C LEU A 153 13.13 -11.04 -24.49
N GLU A 154 12.19 -11.95 -24.77
CA GLU A 154 12.48 -13.38 -25.01
C GLU A 154 13.45 -13.64 -26.18
N ASP A 155 13.58 -12.71 -27.13
CA ASP A 155 14.54 -12.79 -28.23
C ASP A 155 15.93 -12.22 -27.87
N GLY A 156 16.10 -11.77 -26.63
CA GLY A 156 17.31 -11.16 -26.07
C GLY A 156 17.47 -9.67 -26.39
N GLY A 157 16.46 -9.03 -26.98
CA GLY A 157 16.43 -7.58 -27.21
C GLY A 157 16.17 -6.79 -25.93
N GLU A 158 16.70 -5.57 -25.85
CA GLU A 158 16.35 -4.64 -24.78
C GLU A 158 15.03 -3.94 -25.12
N ALA A 159 14.10 -3.89 -24.17
CA ALA A 159 12.83 -3.18 -24.29
C ALA A 159 12.88 -1.83 -23.57
N ASP A 160 12.29 -0.81 -24.21
CA ASP A 160 12.13 0.51 -23.60
C ASP A 160 10.84 0.50 -22.78
N VAL A 161 10.96 0.34 -21.46
CA VAL A 161 9.82 0.28 -20.53
C VAL A 161 9.77 1.55 -19.69
N GLY A 162 8.69 2.31 -19.84
CA GLY A 162 8.45 3.53 -19.05
C GLY A 162 7.40 3.34 -17.96
N THR A 163 7.21 4.38 -17.15
CA THR A 163 6.01 4.58 -16.32
C THR A 163 5.10 5.62 -16.95
N PRO A 164 3.82 5.76 -16.53
CA PRO A 164 2.91 6.80 -17.00
C PRO A 164 3.55 8.19 -16.95
N GLY A 165 4.06 8.62 -18.11
CA GLY A 165 4.88 9.82 -18.25
C GLY A 165 6.25 9.78 -17.60
N ASN A 166 6.41 10.55 -16.52
CA ASN A 166 7.56 10.61 -15.62
C ASN A 166 7.11 10.50 -14.15
N ALA A 167 5.92 9.97 -13.93
CA ALA A 167 5.22 9.98 -12.66
C ALA A 167 5.30 8.60 -11.98
N PRO A 168 5.07 8.53 -10.65
CA PRO A 168 5.02 7.26 -9.94
C PRO A 168 3.83 6.41 -10.39
N LEU A 169 3.92 5.09 -10.18
CA LEU A 169 2.80 4.17 -10.44
C LEU A 169 1.77 4.31 -9.32
N GLN A 170 0.59 4.85 -9.64
CA GLN A 170 -0.46 5.10 -8.64
C GLN A 170 -1.49 3.98 -8.60
N PHE A 171 -1.74 3.47 -7.40
CA PHE A 171 -2.82 2.54 -7.10
C PHE A 171 -3.96 3.32 -6.46
N LYS A 172 -5.04 3.57 -7.21
CA LYS A 172 -6.23 4.32 -6.77
C LYS A 172 -7.12 3.48 -5.84
N HIS A 173 -6.51 2.89 -4.82
CA HIS A 173 -7.16 2.01 -3.86
C HIS A 173 -7.06 2.63 -2.46
N ARG A 174 -8.22 2.92 -1.86
CA ARG A 174 -8.27 3.43 -0.49
C ARG A 174 -7.93 2.32 0.49
N PHE A 175 -7.17 2.66 1.52
CA PHE A 175 -6.83 1.73 2.59
C PHE A 175 -6.78 2.44 3.94
N GLU A 176 -6.63 1.68 5.00
CA GLU A 176 -6.58 2.19 6.37
C GLU A 176 -5.36 1.59 7.04
N ILE A 177 -4.60 2.38 7.78
CA ILE A 177 -3.59 1.86 8.69
C ILE A 177 -4.19 1.90 10.08
N ARG A 178 -4.28 0.75 10.75
CA ARG A 178 -4.87 0.62 12.09
C ARG A 178 -3.79 0.57 13.15
N GLU A 179 -4.10 1.14 14.31
CA GLU A 179 -3.21 1.11 15.47
C GLU A 179 -2.83 -0.33 15.84
N ASP A 180 -1.54 -0.58 16.05
CA ASP A 180 -1.00 -1.88 16.44
C ASP A 180 -1.39 -3.06 15.50
N GLN A 181 -1.69 -2.78 14.22
CA GLN A 181 -1.97 -3.79 13.20
C GLN A 181 -1.04 -3.65 11.99
N THR A 182 -0.87 -4.76 11.27
CA THR A 182 -0.20 -4.77 9.97
C THR A 182 -1.24 -4.70 8.87
N THR A 183 -1.10 -3.68 8.02
CA THR A 183 -1.85 -3.53 6.77
C THR A 183 -0.95 -3.94 5.63
N THR A 184 -1.30 -5.01 4.94
CA THR A 184 -0.59 -5.48 3.75
C THR A 184 -1.25 -4.90 2.51
N PHE A 185 -0.57 -4.02 1.80
CA PHE A 185 -1.00 -3.47 0.51
C PHE A 185 -0.29 -4.20 -0.61
N LEU A 186 -1.03 -4.97 -1.41
CA LEU A 186 -0.52 -5.64 -2.60
C LEU A 186 -0.82 -4.77 -3.83
N GLY A 187 0.22 -4.16 -4.41
CA GLY A 187 0.16 -3.43 -5.66
C GLY A 187 0.43 -4.35 -6.85
N ASP A 188 -0.48 -4.37 -7.82
CA ASP A 188 -0.35 -5.19 -9.03
C ASP A 188 -0.18 -4.32 -10.27
N PHE A 189 0.87 -4.56 -11.04
CA PHE A 189 1.16 -3.80 -12.24
C PHE A 189 1.91 -4.64 -13.28
N THR A 190 1.66 -4.34 -14.55
CA THR A 190 2.20 -5.11 -15.67
C THR A 190 2.66 -4.19 -16.81
N PRO A 191 3.70 -4.55 -17.57
CA PRO A 191 4.05 -3.82 -18.79
C PRO A 191 2.97 -4.03 -19.87
N VAL A 192 2.55 -2.91 -20.48
CA VAL A 192 1.63 -2.88 -21.62
C VAL A 192 2.35 -2.32 -22.85
N ARG A 193 2.30 -3.06 -23.95
CA ARG A 193 2.93 -2.70 -25.20
C ARG A 193 2.25 -1.50 -25.85
N ARG A 194 3.04 -0.49 -26.21
CA ARG A 194 2.56 0.71 -26.90
C ARG A 194 2.65 0.52 -28.42
N GLY A 195 1.49 0.28 -29.04
CA GLY A 195 1.35 0.19 -30.49
C GLY A 195 2.19 -0.93 -31.11
N GLN A 196 2.72 -0.71 -32.32
CA GLN A 196 3.56 -1.70 -33.03
C GLN A 196 5.06 -1.50 -32.76
N THR A 197 5.43 -0.99 -31.58
CA THR A 197 6.83 -0.73 -31.20
C THR A 197 7.32 -1.70 -30.13
N GLU A 198 8.61 -1.65 -29.81
CA GLU A 198 9.24 -2.35 -28.67
C GLU A 198 9.25 -1.44 -27.43
N ARG A 199 8.24 -0.57 -27.31
CA ARG A 199 8.03 0.29 -26.15
C ARG A 199 6.90 -0.24 -25.32
N TYR A 200 7.10 -0.25 -24.02
CA TYR A 200 6.14 -0.71 -23.03
C TYR A 200 5.93 0.38 -21.99
N LEU A 201 4.78 0.34 -21.35
CA LEU A 201 4.46 1.21 -20.23
C LEU A 201 3.96 0.36 -19.09
N LEU A 202 4.56 0.48 -17.91
CA LEU A 202 4.03 -0.12 -16.70
C LEU A 202 2.68 0.53 -16.40
N GLN A 203 1.67 -0.31 -16.13
CA GLN A 203 0.35 0.13 -15.75
C GLN A 203 -0.15 -0.67 -14.54
N PRO A 204 -0.82 -0.03 -13.57
CA PRO A 204 -1.47 -0.74 -12.49
C PRO A 204 -2.66 -1.56 -13.00
N VAL A 205 -2.96 -2.64 -12.28
CA VAL A 205 -4.09 -3.53 -12.55
C VAL A 205 -5.09 -3.36 -11.41
N ALA A 206 -6.23 -2.74 -11.72
CA ALA A 206 -7.24 -2.35 -10.72
C ALA A 206 -7.70 -3.53 -9.85
N ASN A 207 -8.05 -4.62 -10.53
CA ASN A 207 -8.60 -5.84 -9.91
C ASN A 207 -7.51 -6.69 -9.22
N GLY A 208 -6.24 -6.37 -9.42
CA GLY A 208 -5.12 -7.04 -8.78
C GLY A 208 -4.63 -6.39 -7.50
N THR A 209 -5.04 -5.15 -7.26
CA THR A 209 -4.68 -4.45 -6.03
C THR A 209 -5.53 -4.97 -4.87
N GLN A 210 -4.88 -5.41 -3.78
CA GLN A 210 -5.55 -6.00 -2.61
C GLN A 210 -5.00 -5.41 -1.32
N VAL A 211 -5.85 -5.34 -0.29
CA VAL A 211 -5.46 -4.90 1.05
C VAL A 211 -5.93 -5.91 2.07
N GLU A 212 -4.99 -6.41 2.86
CA GLU A 212 -5.23 -7.34 3.95
C GLU A 212 -4.87 -6.71 5.29
N TYR A 213 -5.60 -7.09 6.34
CA TYR A 213 -5.41 -6.57 7.69
C TYR A 213 -5.13 -7.73 8.64
N GLU A 214 -3.97 -7.69 9.27
CA GLU A 214 -3.54 -8.69 10.22
C GLU A 214 -3.33 -8.04 11.59
N ASP A 215 -3.90 -8.64 12.63
CA ASP A 215 -3.60 -8.24 14.00
C ASP A 215 -2.12 -8.54 14.28
N ALA A 216 -1.41 -7.61 14.93
CA ALA A 216 -0.08 -7.92 15.44
C ALA A 216 -0.20 -9.14 16.36
N THR A 217 0.47 -10.23 16.00
CA THR A 217 0.40 -11.46 16.77
C THR A 217 0.89 -11.16 18.18
N GLN A 218 -0.01 -11.17 19.16
CA GLN A 218 0.35 -11.19 20.58
C GLN A 218 1.08 -12.51 20.82
N ASP A 219 2.42 -12.47 20.78
CA ASP A 219 3.28 -13.54 21.26
C ASP A 219 3.10 -13.62 22.80
N ASP A 220 2.08 -14.37 23.21
CA ASP A 220 1.82 -14.72 24.61
C ASP A 220 2.79 -15.86 24.99
N GLY A 221 4.01 -15.47 25.37
CA GLY A 221 5.12 -16.36 25.80
C GLY A 221 5.53 -16.18 27.26
#